data_AF-A0A1B9NTW6-F1
#
_entry.id   AF-A0A1B9NTW6-F1
#
_cell.length_a   1.000
_cell.length_b   1.000
_cell.length_c   1.000
_cell.angle_alpha   90.00
_cell.angle_beta   90.00
_cell.angle_gamma   90.00
#
_symmetry.space_group_name_H-M   'P 1'
#
loop_
_entity.id
_entity.type
_entity.pdbx_description
1 polymer ?
#
loop_
_entity_poly.entity_id
_entity_poly.type
_entity_poly.pdbx_seq_one_letter_code
_entity_poly.pdbx_strand_id
1 'polypeptide(L)'
;MKIDYDFLINKISDSCEVLEFAVKKDPLLMIKNESSIIKLTELNEWLINELTHSKFRNENNERIITECIKFKNILNNLKVS
;
A
#
# COMPACT_ATOMS: atom_id res chain seq x y z
N MET A 1 -14.04 11.14 -13.67
CA MET A 1 -12.88 11.72 -12.94
C MET A 1 -11.69 10.82 -13.21
N LYS A 2 -10.55 11.34 -13.68
CA LYS A 2 -9.35 10.52 -13.90
C LYS A 2 -8.68 10.34 -12.54
N ILE A 3 -8.47 9.11 -12.10
CA ILE A 3 -7.76 8.83 -10.85
C ILE A 3 -6.28 9.19 -11.07
N ASP A 4 -5.72 9.96 -10.14
CA ASP A 4 -4.30 10.26 -10.09
C ASP A 4 -3.58 9.15 -9.31
N TYR A 5 -3.08 8.17 -10.06
CA TYR A 5 -2.41 7.00 -9.49
C TYR A 5 -1.06 7.36 -8.85
N ASP A 6 -0.38 8.41 -9.32
CA ASP A 6 0.87 8.88 -8.74
C ASP A 6 0.61 9.57 -7.38
N PHE A 7 -0.48 10.32 -7.25
CA PHE A 7 -0.89 10.83 -5.94
C PHE A 7 -1.24 9.69 -4.97
N LEU A 8 -1.99 8.68 -5.44
CA LEU A 8 -2.43 7.58 -4.61
C LEU A 8 -1.25 6.72 -4.11
N ILE A 9 -0.28 6.42 -4.97
CA ILE A 9 0.88 5.60 -4.60
C ILE A 9 1.75 6.32 -3.57
N ASN A 10 1.92 7.64 -3.69
CA ASN A 10 2.64 8.44 -2.70
C ASN A 10 1.94 8.40 -1.33
N LYS A 11 0.61 8.46 -1.31
CA LYS A 11 -0.16 8.37 -0.05
C LYS A 11 -0.05 7.00 0.62
N ILE A 12 -0.04 5.92 -0.18
CA ILE A 12 0.18 4.57 0.35
C ILE A 12 1.61 4.45 0.91
N SER A 13 2.60 4.99 0.20
CA SER A 13 4.01 5.03 0.66
C SER A 13 4.16 5.72 2.00
N ASP A 14 3.69 6.97 2.12
CA ASP A 14 3.73 7.76 3.35
C ASP A 14 3.12 6.99 4.53
N SER A 15 1.97 6.34 4.28
CA SER A 15 1.25 5.59 5.30
C SER A 15 2.00 4.33 5.74
N CYS A 16 2.62 3.62 4.80
CA CYS A 16 3.43 2.44 5.10
C CYS A 16 4.66 2.82 5.94
N GLU A 17 5.36 3.90 5.60
CA GLU A 17 6.53 4.38 6.34
C GLU A 17 6.18 4.78 7.78
N VAL A 18 5.09 5.53 7.96
CA VAL A 18 4.63 5.96 9.29
C VAL A 18 4.24 4.75 10.14
N LEU A 19 3.50 3.78 9.59
CA LEU A 19 3.12 2.58 10.31
C LEU A 19 4.31 1.70 10.66
N GLU A 20 5.25 1.53 9.72
CA GLU A 20 6.46 0.75 9.96
C GLU A 20 7.31 1.38 11.07
N PHE A 21 7.49 2.70 11.05
CA PHE A 21 8.20 3.41 12.12
C PHE A 21 7.48 3.27 13.46
N ALA A 22 6.16 3.48 13.50
CA ALA A 22 5.38 3.40 14.73
C ALA A 22 5.46 2.00 15.37
N VAL A 23 5.29 0.95 14.58
CA VAL A 23 5.34 -0.44 15.06
C VAL A 23 6.75 -0.84 15.48
N LYS A 24 7.80 -0.38 14.77
CA LYS A 24 9.20 -0.58 15.20
C LYS A 24 9.50 0.07 16.55
N LYS A 25 8.83 1.18 16.89
CA LYS A 25 9.03 1.90 18.16
C LYS A 25 8.22 1.34 19.30
N ASP A 26 6.98 0.93 19.04
CA ASP A 26 6.10 0.28 20.00
C ASP A 26 5.31 -0.82 19.29
N PRO A 27 5.75 -2.09 19.42
CA PRO A 27 5.07 -3.22 18.80
C PRO A 27 3.61 -3.36 19.22
N LEU A 28 3.20 -2.87 20.41
CA LEU A 28 1.81 -2.95 20.86
C LEU A 28 0.88 -2.00 20.06
N LEU A 29 1.44 -1.06 19.28
CA LEU A 29 0.67 -0.22 18.37
C LEU A 29 0.11 -1.00 17.17
N MET A 30 0.62 -2.20 16.88
CA MET A 30 0.04 -3.13 15.90
C MET A 30 -1.46 -3.30 16.12
N ILE A 31 -1.83 -3.67 17.36
CA ILE A 31 -3.20 -3.97 17.76
C ILE A 31 -4.10 -2.74 17.59
N LYS A 32 -3.56 -1.54 17.87
CA LYS A 32 -4.30 -0.29 17.74
C LYS A 32 -4.47 0.17 16.29
N ASN A 33 -3.62 -0.29 15.38
CA ASN A 33 -3.61 0.11 13.97
C ASN A 33 -4.07 -0.98 13.01
N GLU A 34 -4.55 -2.12 13.51
CA GLU A 34 -5.00 -3.26 12.70
C GLU A 34 -5.99 -2.83 11.60
N SER A 35 -7.01 -2.03 11.95
CA SER A 35 -7.98 -1.51 10.98
C SER A 35 -7.33 -0.67 9.87
N SER A 36 -6.31 0.12 10.20
CA SER A 36 -5.58 0.94 9.22
C SER A 36 -4.74 0.08 8.28
N ILE A 37 -4.10 -0.97 8.81
CA ILE A 37 -3.33 -1.94 8.03
C ILE A 37 -4.25 -2.71 7.06
N ILE A 38 -5.45 -3.09 7.52
CA ILE A 38 -6.46 -3.74 6.67
C ILE A 38 -6.87 -2.82 5.52
N LYS A 39 -7.27 -1.57 5.82
CA LYS A 39 -7.68 -0.59 4.79
C LYS A 39 -6.58 -0.31 3.76
N LEU A 40 -5.33 -0.19 4.21
CA LEU A 40 -4.18 -0.01 3.30
C LEU A 40 -3.93 -1.26 2.45
N THR A 41 -4.13 -2.46 3.01
CA THR A 41 -4.06 -3.71 2.23
C THR A 41 -5.11 -3.70 1.14
N GLU A 42 -6.38 -3.46 1.49
CA GLU A 42 -7.50 -3.45 0.55
C GLU A 42 -7.29 -2.42 -0.57
N LEU A 43 -6.85 -1.21 -0.21
CA LEU A 43 -6.55 -0.15 -1.17
C LEU A 43 -5.41 -0.55 -2.13
N ASN A 44 -4.34 -1.13 -1.59
CA ASN A 44 -3.19 -1.55 -2.38
C ASN A 44 -3.54 -2.73 -3.32
N GLU A 45 -4.37 -3.66 -2.86
CA GLU A 45 -4.85 -4.79 -3.69
C GLU A 45 -5.81 -4.32 -4.79
N TRP A 46 -6.72 -3.41 -4.46
CA TRP A 46 -7.57 -2.77 -5.46
C TRP A 46 -6.73 -2.07 -6.53
N LEU A 47 -5.68 -1.33 -6.14
CA LEU A 47 -4.81 -0.62 -7.07
C LEU A 47 -4.04 -1.57 -8.00
N ILE A 48 -3.52 -2.68 -7.48
CA ILE A 48 -2.90 -3.74 -8.30
C ILE A 48 -3.91 -4.27 -9.31
N ASN A 49 -5.13 -4.60 -8.86
CA ASN A 49 -6.16 -5.17 -9.71
C ASN A 49 -6.58 -4.21 -10.84
N GLU A 50 -6.83 -2.95 -10.52
CA GLU A 50 -7.18 -1.90 -11.49
C GLU A 50 -6.09 -1.71 -12.56
N LEU A 51 -4.83 -1.61 -12.15
CA LEU A 51 -3.73 -1.33 -13.07
C LEU A 51 -3.37 -2.54 -13.93
N THR A 52 -3.53 -3.76 -13.40
CA THR A 52 -3.27 -5.01 -14.14
C THR A 52 -4.32 -5.25 -15.21
N HIS A 53 -5.59 -4.91 -14.94
CA HIS A 53 -6.70 -5.09 -15.88
C HIS A 53 -7.01 -3.84 -16.70
N SER A 54 -6.24 -2.76 -16.52
CA SER A 54 -6.37 -1.55 -17.31
C SER A 54 -6.10 -1.84 -18.78
N LYS A 55 -7.07 -1.50 -19.65
CA LYS A 55 -6.90 -1.55 -21.13
C LYS A 55 -5.75 -0.69 -21.65
N PHE A 56 -5.22 0.23 -20.83
CA PHE A 56 -4.14 1.16 -21.16
C PHE A 56 -2.87 0.87 -20.33
N ARG A 57 -2.45 -0.39 -20.30
CA ARG A 57 -1.20 -0.81 -19.66
C ARG A 57 -0.03 -0.05 -20.31
N ASN A 58 0.59 0.86 -19.56
CA ASN A 58 1.77 1.62 -19.98
C ASN A 58 2.90 1.43 -18.95
N GLU A 59 4.12 1.88 -19.29
CA GLU A 59 5.29 1.76 -18.40
C GLU A 59 5.06 2.38 -17.00
N ASN A 60 4.22 3.42 -16.92
CA ASN A 60 3.89 4.04 -15.64
C ASN A 60 3.05 3.08 -14.77
N ASN A 61 2.10 2.36 -15.34
CA ASN A 61 1.32 1.36 -14.61
C ASN A 61 2.20 0.22 -14.10
N GLU A 62 3.18 -0.25 -14.88
CA GLU A 62 4.12 -1.29 -14.44
C GLU A 62 4.97 -0.83 -13.25
N ARG A 63 5.47 0.42 -13.31
CA ARG A 63 6.19 1.04 -12.20
C ARG A 63 5.31 1.08 -10.95
N ILE A 64 4.07 1.53 -11.07
CA ILE A 64 3.14 1.64 -9.95
C ILE A 64 2.80 0.27 -9.37
N ILE A 65 2.54 -0.75 -10.21
CA ILE A 65 2.31 -2.13 -9.76
C ILE A 65 3.53 -2.65 -8.98
N THR A 66 4.75 -2.36 -9.45
CA THR A 66 5.98 -2.75 -8.76
C THR A 66 6.06 -2.15 -7.36
N GLU A 67 5.71 -0.87 -7.20
CA GLU A 67 5.64 -0.23 -5.88
C GLU A 67 4.54 -0.84 -5.00
N CYS A 68 3.34 -1.11 -5.56
CA CYS A 68 2.27 -1.79 -4.82
C CYS A 68 2.70 -3.17 -4.30
N ILE A 69 3.48 -3.93 -5.08
CA ILE A 69 4.02 -5.22 -4.64
C ILE A 69 4.98 -5.05 -3.44
N LYS A 70 5.82 -4.02 -3.45
CA LYS A 70 6.67 -3.70 -2.29
C LYS A 70 5.83 -3.35 -1.05
N PHE A 71 4.80 -2.52 -1.20
CA PHE A 71 3.90 -2.17 -0.10
C PHE A 71 3.15 -3.37 0.45
N LYS A 72 2.75 -4.31 -0.42
CA LYS A 72 2.13 -5.57 0.01
C LYS A 72 3.05 -6.34 0.96
N ASN A 73 4.34 -6.41 0.67
CA ASN A 73 5.31 -7.08 1.55
C ASN A 73 5.47 -6.35 2.89
N ILE A 74 5.53 -5.01 2.89
CA ILE A 74 5.59 -4.21 4.12
C ILE A 74 4.35 -4.47 4.98
N LEU A 75 3.15 -4.36 4.39
CA LEU A 75 1.89 -4.57 5.08
C LEU A 75 1.73 -6.01 5.61
N ASN A 76 2.28 -7.01 4.91
CA ASN A 76 2.29 -8.39 5.38
C ASN A 76 3.24 -8.59 6.58
N ASN A 77 4.44 -8.01 6.54
CA ASN A 77 5.37 -8.07 7.67
C ASN A 77 4.77 -7.41 8.91
N LEU A 78 4.04 -6.31 8.68
CA LEU A 78 3.26 -5.65 9.70
C LEU A 78 2.25 -6.63 10.32
N LYS A 79 1.38 -7.30 9.56
CA LYS A 79 0.37 -8.25 10.11
C LYS A 79 0.93 -9.43 10.95
N VAL A 80 2.20 -9.79 10.77
CA VAL A 80 2.83 -10.95 11.42
C VAL A 80 3.60 -10.56 12.69
N SER A 81 3.75 -9.25 12.97
CA SER A 81 4.47 -8.71 14.14
C SER A 81 3.58 -8.57 15.37
#